data_AF-A0A6S7EN63-F1
#
_entry.id   AF-A0A6S7EN63-F1
#
_cell.length_a   1.000
_cell.length_b   1.000
_cell.length_c   1.000
_cell.angle_alpha   90.00
_cell.angle_beta   90.00
_cell.angle_gamma   90.00
#
_symmetry.space_group_name_H-M   'P 1'
#
loop_
_entity.id
_entity.type
_entity.pdbx_description
1 polymer ?
#
loop_
_entity_poly.entity_id
_entity_poly.type
_entity_poly.pdbx_seq_one_letter_code
_entity_poly.pdbx_strand_id
1 'polypeptide(L)'
;MQLSRPRALPSIRAPQRRRAICRSPLPRIHFVTRSFPLSDLFHFSRGTAPLLISIPHLGSQIPDAQRPHMTPLGLQSGDTDWHLDTLYQFAQALGASVLGARYSRYVVDLNRPPNDESLYPGQTKTGLCPTQTFRGEALYQDDAVLTDAERAQRLEAYWQPYHAQLRSELDRIKAEHGAVLLWEAHSIASVLPRLFEGKLPDLNIGTSDGAACAPDILAAVQAQLDHCKDYTWAVNGRFKGGYITRHYGSPADNVHAIQLEMCQSTYMDETYPYGYRPDLADRVIPVVQSMVEAALKQTRARQR
;
A
#
# COMPACT_ATOMS: atom_id res chain seq x y z
N MET A 1 -60.17 39.61 -56.89
CA MET A 1 -61.22 40.38 -56.18
C MET A 1 -61.11 40.03 -54.71
N GLN A 2 -60.59 40.96 -53.91
CA GLN A 2 -61.32 41.80 -52.94
C GLN A 2 -61.32 41.12 -51.56
N LEU A 3 -61.09 41.76 -50.41
CA LEU A 3 -60.71 43.12 -50.03
C LEU A 3 -60.29 43.05 -48.55
N SER A 4 -59.14 43.65 -48.23
CA SER A 4 -58.85 44.55 -47.11
C SER A 4 -59.39 44.34 -45.66
N ARG A 5 -58.40 44.20 -44.74
CA ARG A 5 -58.15 44.95 -43.46
C ARG A 5 -59.04 44.67 -42.22
N PRO A 6 -58.62 45.02 -40.96
CA PRO A 6 -57.42 45.77 -40.52
C PRO A 6 -56.60 45.16 -39.33
N ARG A 7 -55.44 45.78 -39.08
CA ARG A 7 -54.59 45.68 -37.86
C ARG A 7 -55.27 46.29 -36.63
N ALA A 8 -55.03 45.70 -35.46
CA ALA A 8 -55.00 46.40 -34.17
C ALA A 8 -53.81 45.90 -33.32
N LEU A 9 -53.12 46.84 -32.67
CA LEU A 9 -51.94 46.68 -31.80
C LEU A 9 -52.35 46.99 -30.33
N PRO A 10 -51.52 46.76 -29.30
CA PRO A 10 -51.74 45.75 -28.27
C PRO A 10 -52.28 46.30 -26.93
N SER A 11 -52.96 45.43 -26.16
CA SER A 11 -53.33 45.70 -24.76
C SER A 11 -52.21 45.23 -23.82
N ILE A 12 -51.65 46.18 -23.08
CA ILE A 12 -50.71 45.98 -21.97
C ILE A 12 -51.47 45.27 -20.82
N ARG A 13 -50.94 44.13 -20.32
CA ARG A 13 -51.38 43.49 -19.07
C ARG A 13 -50.25 43.56 -18.03
N ALA A 14 -50.64 43.96 -16.83
CA ALA A 14 -49.81 44.16 -15.64
C ALA A 14 -49.12 42.86 -15.15
N PRO A 15 -47.97 42.97 -14.45
CA PRO A 15 -47.19 41.82 -14.04
C PRO A 15 -47.85 41.05 -12.90
N GLN A 16 -47.98 39.73 -13.07
CA GLN A 16 -48.39 38.80 -12.02
C GLN A 16 -47.30 38.72 -10.94
N ARG A 17 -47.70 38.93 -9.68
CA ARG A 17 -46.85 38.75 -8.49
C ARG A 17 -46.38 37.30 -8.40
N ARG A 18 -45.07 37.07 -8.57
CA ARG A 18 -44.43 35.78 -8.27
C ARG A 18 -44.44 35.56 -6.75
N ARG A 19 -44.98 34.42 -6.31
CA ARG A 19 -44.83 33.94 -4.92
C ARG A 19 -43.33 33.70 -4.65
N ALA A 20 -42.83 34.28 -3.56
CA ALA A 20 -41.49 33.99 -3.06
C ALA A 20 -41.44 32.53 -2.60
N ILE A 21 -40.59 31.74 -3.24
CA ILE A 21 -40.21 30.41 -2.75
C ILE A 21 -39.26 30.66 -1.58
N CYS A 22 -39.71 30.31 -0.37
CA CYS A 22 -38.88 30.30 0.83
C CYS A 22 -37.75 29.28 0.61
N ARG A 23 -36.54 29.75 0.30
CA ARG A 23 -35.34 28.91 0.27
C ARG A 23 -34.94 28.62 1.71
N SER A 24 -35.30 27.44 2.20
CA SER A 24 -34.68 26.87 3.39
C SER A 24 -33.16 26.75 3.15
N PRO A 25 -32.31 27.19 4.08
CA PRO A 25 -30.87 27.06 3.93
C PRO A 25 -30.50 25.58 3.95
N LEU A 26 -29.74 25.14 2.94
CA LEU A 26 -29.10 23.82 2.93
C LEU A 26 -28.22 23.70 4.18
N PRO A 27 -28.18 22.54 4.85
CA PRO A 27 -27.29 22.35 5.98
C PRO A 27 -25.86 22.53 5.50
N ARG A 28 -25.12 23.46 6.13
CA ARG A 28 -23.68 23.59 5.97
C ARG A 28 -23.03 22.32 6.53
N ILE A 29 -22.70 21.38 5.66
CA ILE A 29 -21.77 20.30 5.98
C ILE A 29 -20.45 20.96 6.37
N HIS A 30 -20.16 20.98 7.67
CA HIS A 30 -18.85 21.38 8.16
C HIS A 30 -17.91 20.22 7.87
N PHE A 31 -17.11 20.33 6.81
CA PHE A 31 -15.92 19.51 6.65
C PHE A 31 -14.98 19.86 7.79
N VAL A 32 -14.96 19.03 8.83
CA VAL A 32 -13.87 19.05 9.79
C VAL A 32 -12.71 18.36 9.11
N THR A 33 -11.88 19.12 8.39
CA THR A 33 -10.55 18.67 8.01
C THR A 33 -9.74 18.54 9.30
N ARG A 34 -9.83 17.38 9.96
CA ARG A 34 -8.85 17.02 10.97
C ARG A 34 -7.53 16.81 10.23
N SER A 35 -6.69 17.85 10.23
CA SER A 35 -5.29 17.71 9.88
C SER A 35 -4.66 16.86 10.98
N PHE A 36 -4.46 15.57 10.70
CA PHE A 36 -3.57 14.75 11.51
C PHE A 36 -2.13 15.22 11.23
N PRO A 37 -1.28 15.42 12.24
CA PRO A 37 0.13 15.60 11.99
C PRO A 37 0.65 14.37 11.25
N LEU A 38 1.56 14.54 10.28
CA LEU A 38 2.09 13.46 9.45
C LEU A 38 2.65 12.28 10.28
N SER A 39 3.12 12.56 11.51
CA SER A 39 3.57 11.57 12.50
C SER A 39 2.52 10.53 12.90
N ASP A 40 1.24 10.81 12.65
CA ASP A 40 0.10 9.99 13.07
C ASP A 40 -0.40 9.05 11.96
N LEU A 41 0.09 9.18 10.73
CA LEU A 41 -0.32 8.35 9.58
C LEU A 41 0.62 7.17 9.33
N PHE A 42 1.90 7.38 9.61
CA PHE A 42 2.97 6.39 9.43
C PHE A 42 4.07 6.61 10.46
N HIS A 43 4.91 5.60 10.62
CA HIS A 43 6.20 5.69 11.29
C HIS A 43 7.27 5.96 10.24
N PHE A 44 8.08 7.00 10.45
CA PHE A 44 9.22 7.29 9.60
C PHE A 44 10.47 7.50 10.45
N SER A 45 11.53 6.73 10.15
CA SER A 45 12.86 6.90 10.71
C SER A 45 13.83 7.15 9.58
N ARG A 46 14.49 8.30 9.58
CA ARG A 46 15.47 8.66 8.55
C ARG A 46 16.82 7.99 8.86
N GLY A 47 17.42 7.38 7.84
CA GLY A 47 18.77 6.82 7.86
C GLY A 47 19.76 7.60 7.00
N THR A 48 20.94 6.99 6.82
CA THR A 48 22.12 7.59 6.16
C THR A 48 22.71 6.72 5.05
N ALA A 49 22.13 5.55 4.79
CA ALA A 49 22.56 4.63 3.74
C ALA A 49 21.70 4.78 2.47
N PRO A 50 22.16 4.28 1.30
CA PRO A 50 21.36 4.20 0.08
C PRO A 50 20.27 3.11 0.14
N LEU A 51 19.50 3.07 1.23
CA LEU A 51 18.51 2.06 1.53
C LEU A 51 17.27 2.70 2.18
N LEU A 52 16.11 2.49 1.56
CA LEU A 52 14.80 2.70 2.15
C LEU A 52 14.10 1.35 2.30
N ILE A 53 13.75 0.97 3.54
CA ILE A 53 12.82 -0.14 3.81
C ILE A 53 11.42 0.45 3.97
N SER A 54 10.48 -0.02 3.17
CA SER A 54 9.07 0.37 3.23
C SER A 54 8.21 -0.83 3.61
N ILE A 55 7.33 -0.64 4.60
CA ILE A 55 6.45 -1.66 5.17
C ILE A 55 4.99 -1.13 5.12
N PRO A 56 4.39 -1.08 3.92
CA PRO A 56 3.11 -0.41 3.70
C PRO A 56 1.92 -1.10 4.37
N HIS A 57 2.05 -2.37 4.79
CA HIS A 57 1.00 -3.09 5.52
C HIS A 57 1.33 -3.36 6.99
N LEU A 58 2.31 -2.67 7.57
CA LEU A 58 2.66 -2.78 9.00
C LEU A 58 1.49 -2.39 9.92
N GLY A 59 0.68 -1.44 9.47
CA GLY A 59 -0.38 -0.85 10.27
C GLY A 59 -1.50 -1.85 10.58
N SER A 60 -2.05 -1.77 11.79
CA SER A 60 -3.21 -2.55 12.22
C SER A 60 -4.36 -1.70 12.74
N GLN A 61 -4.14 -0.38 12.86
CA GLN A 61 -5.15 0.54 13.39
C GLN A 61 -6.31 0.72 12.42
N ILE A 62 -7.52 0.75 12.97
CA ILE A 62 -8.75 1.11 12.27
C ILE A 62 -9.25 2.44 12.84
N PRO A 63 -9.46 3.48 12.01
CA PRO A 63 -9.95 4.78 12.46
C PRO A 63 -11.29 4.66 13.18
N ASP A 64 -11.50 5.43 14.25
CA ASP A 64 -12.73 5.38 15.06
C ASP A 64 -14.01 5.54 14.25
N ALA A 65 -13.98 6.38 13.21
CA ALA A 65 -15.12 6.58 12.31
C ALA A 65 -15.46 5.33 11.49
N GLN A 66 -14.50 4.45 11.22
CA GLN A 66 -14.69 3.24 10.42
C GLN A 66 -15.02 2.00 11.26
N ARG A 67 -14.57 1.95 12.53
CA ARG A 67 -14.77 0.80 13.43
C ARG A 67 -16.22 0.31 13.51
N PRO A 68 -17.26 1.18 13.62
CA PRO A 68 -18.65 0.73 13.71
C PRO A 68 -19.17 0.02 12.46
N HIS A 69 -18.52 0.23 11.31
CA HIS A 69 -18.92 -0.34 10.03
C HIS A 69 -18.22 -1.67 9.73
N MET A 70 -17.16 -2.01 10.48
CA MET A 70 -16.41 -3.24 10.26
C MET A 70 -17.05 -4.43 10.95
N THR A 71 -16.78 -5.62 10.42
CA THR A 71 -17.12 -6.89 11.10
C THR A 71 -16.16 -7.12 12.28
N PRO A 72 -16.52 -7.98 13.26
CA PRO A 72 -15.58 -8.36 14.32
C PRO A 72 -14.26 -8.93 13.79
N LEU A 73 -14.30 -9.65 12.66
CA LEU A 73 -13.12 -10.14 11.96
C LEU A 73 -12.30 -9.01 11.34
N GLY A 74 -12.97 -8.06 10.66
CA GLY A 74 -12.30 -6.91 10.07
C GLY A 74 -11.54 -6.07 11.10
N LEU A 75 -12.06 -5.95 12.32
CA LEU A 75 -11.38 -5.27 13.44
C LEU A 75 -10.11 -5.98 13.93
N GLN A 76 -9.85 -7.23 13.54
CA GLN A 76 -8.63 -7.97 13.90
C GLN A 76 -7.45 -7.62 13.01
N SER A 77 -7.67 -6.99 11.84
CA SER A 77 -6.59 -6.64 10.88
C SER A 77 -5.72 -7.85 10.50
N GLY A 78 -6.35 -8.97 10.11
CA GLY A 78 -5.65 -10.25 9.93
C GLY A 78 -4.66 -10.32 8.77
N ASP A 79 -4.84 -9.51 7.73
CA ASP A 79 -3.93 -9.44 6.57
C ASP A 79 -2.81 -8.37 6.73
N THR A 80 -2.59 -7.88 7.95
CA THR A 80 -1.49 -6.98 8.32
C THR A 80 -0.15 -7.72 8.30
N ASP A 81 0.91 -7.00 7.94
CA ASP A 81 2.30 -7.43 8.05
C ASP A 81 2.81 -7.32 9.49
N TRP A 82 2.20 -8.11 10.37
CA TRP A 82 2.49 -8.08 11.79
C TRP A 82 3.98 -8.32 12.06
N HIS A 83 4.52 -7.61 13.05
CA HIS A 83 5.88 -7.74 13.59
C HIS A 83 7.04 -7.49 12.61
N LEU A 84 6.80 -7.02 11.38
CA LEU A 84 7.90 -6.71 10.46
C LEU A 84 8.76 -5.55 10.97
N ASP A 85 8.21 -4.62 11.75
CA ASP A 85 9.00 -3.61 12.48
C ASP A 85 10.03 -4.24 13.44
N THR A 86 9.66 -5.34 14.10
CA THR A 86 10.53 -6.11 14.99
C THR A 86 11.53 -6.95 14.19
N LEU A 87 11.07 -7.64 13.15
CA LEU A 87 11.92 -8.49 12.30
C LEU A 87 13.01 -7.68 11.58
N TYR A 88 12.69 -6.46 11.16
CA TYR A 88 13.60 -5.55 10.47
C TYR A 88 14.41 -4.64 11.39
N GLN A 89 14.51 -4.90 12.71
CA GLN A 89 15.31 -4.06 13.62
C GLN A 89 16.79 -3.94 13.18
N PHE A 90 17.33 -4.91 12.45
CA PHE A 90 18.68 -4.84 11.85
C PHE A 90 18.86 -3.65 10.88
N ALA A 91 17.76 -3.08 10.37
CA ALA A 91 17.76 -1.91 9.49
C ALA A 91 18.54 -0.71 10.06
N GLN A 92 18.47 -0.52 11.39
CA GLN A 92 19.20 0.56 12.06
C GLN A 92 20.71 0.38 11.92
N ALA A 93 21.23 -0.84 12.09
CA ALA A 93 22.64 -1.15 11.95
C ALA A 93 23.13 -0.97 10.50
N LEU A 94 22.24 -1.13 9.52
CA LEU A 94 22.52 -0.86 8.11
C LEU A 94 22.47 0.63 7.74
N GLY A 95 21.99 1.49 8.66
CA GLY A 95 21.76 2.91 8.40
C GLY A 95 20.57 3.17 7.47
N ALA A 96 19.63 2.24 7.36
CA ALA A 96 18.48 2.35 6.49
C ALA A 96 17.50 3.44 6.96
N SER A 97 16.87 4.12 6.01
CA SER A 97 15.59 4.77 6.29
C SER A 97 14.48 3.72 6.35
N VAL A 98 13.51 3.91 7.24
CA VAL A 98 12.37 3.00 7.42
C VAL A 98 11.07 3.79 7.40
N LEU A 99 10.12 3.34 6.58
CA LEU A 99 8.77 3.87 6.49
C LEU A 99 7.76 2.73 6.71
N GLY A 100 6.88 2.86 7.71
CA GLY A 100 5.88 1.84 8.03
C GLY A 100 4.50 2.44 8.27
N ALA A 101 3.46 1.84 7.73
CA ALA A 101 2.09 2.33 7.92
C ALA A 101 1.61 2.18 9.39
N ARG A 102 0.70 3.05 9.84
CA ARG A 102 -0.01 2.88 11.13
C ARG A 102 -1.40 2.26 10.97
N TYR A 103 -2.07 2.61 9.89
CA TYR A 103 -3.42 2.14 9.59
C TYR A 103 -3.41 0.85 8.78
N SER A 104 -4.38 -0.01 9.07
CA SER A 104 -4.53 -1.30 8.40
C SER A 104 -4.78 -1.13 6.90
N ARG A 105 -4.25 -2.07 6.12
CA ARG A 105 -4.59 -2.21 4.70
C ARG A 105 -6.09 -2.39 4.44
N TYR A 106 -6.86 -2.77 5.46
CA TYR A 106 -8.33 -2.83 5.41
C TYR A 106 -8.99 -1.46 5.30
N VAL A 107 -8.30 -0.42 5.77
CA VAL A 107 -8.68 0.98 5.56
C VAL A 107 -8.35 1.36 4.12
N VAL A 108 -7.07 1.27 3.76
CA VAL A 108 -6.58 1.50 2.41
C VAL A 108 -5.29 0.70 2.18
N ASP A 109 -5.22 -0.01 1.07
CA ASP A 109 -4.03 -0.75 0.66
C ASP A 109 -3.04 0.19 -0.04
N LEU A 110 -2.00 0.59 0.69
CA LEU A 110 -0.94 1.49 0.22
C LEU A 110 -0.07 0.86 -0.88
N ASN A 111 -0.19 -0.44 -1.15
CA ASN A 111 0.53 -1.13 -2.22
C ASN A 111 -0.39 -1.47 -3.41
N ARG A 112 -1.51 -0.74 -3.55
CA ARG A 112 -2.40 -0.77 -4.71
C ARG A 112 -2.40 0.56 -5.47
N PRO A 113 -2.62 0.54 -6.80
CA PRO A 113 -2.78 1.76 -7.58
C PRO A 113 -3.95 2.61 -7.08
N PRO A 114 -3.86 3.95 -7.15
CA PRO A 114 -4.91 4.86 -6.69
C PRO A 114 -6.20 4.77 -7.53
N ASN A 115 -6.10 4.21 -8.74
CA ASN A 115 -7.20 3.98 -9.69
C ASN A 115 -7.72 2.52 -9.67
N ASP A 116 -7.25 1.69 -8.73
CA ASP A 116 -7.64 0.28 -8.61
C ASP A 116 -7.28 -0.62 -9.82
N GLU A 117 -6.38 -0.15 -10.70
CA GLU A 117 -5.91 -0.91 -11.86
C GLU A 117 -5.37 -2.29 -11.45
N SER A 118 -5.70 -3.32 -12.25
CA SER A 118 -5.26 -4.68 -11.94
C SER A 118 -3.79 -4.87 -12.26
N LEU A 119 -2.97 -5.14 -11.24
CA LEU A 119 -1.56 -5.49 -11.42
C LEU A 119 -1.36 -6.93 -11.93
N TYR A 120 -2.35 -7.80 -11.71
CA TYR A 120 -2.35 -9.21 -12.12
C TYR A 120 -3.67 -9.54 -12.83
N PRO A 121 -3.74 -9.34 -14.16
CA PRO A 121 -4.94 -9.66 -14.93
C PRO A 121 -5.35 -11.13 -14.76
N GLY A 122 -6.64 -11.37 -14.47
CA GLY A 122 -7.19 -12.72 -14.32
C GLY A 122 -7.04 -13.38 -12.94
N GLN A 123 -6.46 -12.69 -11.94
CA GLN A 123 -6.34 -13.20 -10.57
C GLN A 123 -7.36 -12.54 -9.62
N THR A 124 -7.86 -13.30 -8.64
CA THR A 124 -8.65 -12.77 -7.53
C THR A 124 -7.83 -11.72 -6.78
N LYS A 125 -8.33 -10.49 -6.67
CA LYS A 125 -7.60 -9.38 -6.05
C LYS A 125 -8.39 -8.71 -4.94
N THR A 126 -7.64 -8.15 -4.00
CA THR A 126 -8.08 -7.06 -3.13
C THR A 126 -7.86 -5.73 -3.83
N GLY A 127 -8.84 -4.82 -3.73
CA GLY A 127 -8.73 -3.44 -4.25
C GLY A 127 -8.06 -2.49 -3.26
N LEU A 128 -7.90 -1.23 -3.66
CA LEU A 128 -7.37 -0.11 -2.89
C LEU A 128 -8.09 0.04 -1.55
N CYS A 129 -9.41 -0.12 -1.53
CA CYS A 129 -10.21 -0.26 -0.31
C CYS A 129 -10.82 -1.67 -0.33
N PRO A 130 -10.17 -2.67 0.28
CA PRO A 130 -10.64 -4.05 0.20
C PRO A 130 -11.94 -4.23 1.00
N THR A 131 -12.85 -5.05 0.49
CA THR A 131 -14.10 -5.43 1.18
C THR A 131 -14.03 -6.81 1.83
N GLN A 132 -13.00 -7.59 1.51
CA GLN A 132 -12.84 -8.97 1.98
C GLN A 132 -11.40 -9.26 2.40
N THR A 133 -11.24 -10.18 3.34
CA THR A 133 -9.95 -10.78 3.70
C THR A 133 -9.36 -11.56 2.52
N PHE A 134 -8.08 -11.92 2.61
CA PHE A 134 -7.49 -12.88 1.66
C PHE A 134 -8.18 -14.24 1.62
N ARG A 135 -8.90 -14.61 2.69
CA ARG A 135 -9.69 -15.85 2.75
C ARG A 135 -11.13 -15.69 2.23
N GLY A 136 -11.57 -14.46 1.94
CA GLY A 136 -12.90 -14.17 1.37
C GLY A 136 -14.00 -13.84 2.37
N GLU A 137 -13.63 -13.54 3.61
CA GLU A 137 -14.57 -13.13 4.64
C GLU A 137 -14.79 -11.61 4.56
N ALA A 138 -16.01 -11.15 4.83
CA ALA A 138 -16.37 -9.74 4.75
C ALA A 138 -15.65 -8.90 5.83
N LEU A 139 -15.08 -7.77 5.40
CA LEU A 139 -14.44 -6.78 6.29
C LEU A 139 -15.45 -5.77 6.85
N TYR A 140 -16.50 -5.46 6.09
CA TYR A 140 -17.56 -4.52 6.46
C TYR A 140 -18.88 -5.26 6.68
N GLN A 141 -19.72 -4.71 7.57
CA GLN A 141 -21.09 -5.18 7.77
C GLN A 141 -21.95 -4.91 6.53
N ASP A 142 -21.67 -3.80 5.84
CA ASP A 142 -22.27 -3.41 4.57
C ASP A 142 -21.21 -2.70 3.72
N ASP A 143 -20.89 -3.27 2.55
CA ASP A 143 -19.92 -2.72 1.61
C ASP A 143 -20.37 -1.37 1.01
N ALA A 144 -21.66 -1.02 1.10
CA ALA A 144 -22.19 0.26 0.63
C ALA A 144 -21.57 1.47 1.35
N VAL A 145 -20.87 1.26 2.48
CA VAL A 145 -20.08 2.30 3.16
C VAL A 145 -18.90 2.78 2.31
N LEU A 146 -18.35 1.94 1.41
CA LEU A 146 -17.20 2.27 0.56
C LEU A 146 -17.62 2.96 -0.74
N THR A 147 -18.33 4.08 -0.61
CA THR A 147 -18.67 4.96 -1.74
C THR A 147 -17.42 5.52 -2.43
N ASP A 148 -17.57 6.02 -3.66
CA ASP A 148 -16.48 6.71 -4.37
C ASP A 148 -15.93 7.91 -3.59
N ALA A 149 -16.80 8.62 -2.85
CA ALA A 149 -16.40 9.72 -1.98
C ALA A 149 -15.55 9.25 -0.79
N GLU A 150 -15.94 8.13 -0.15
CA GLU A 150 -15.17 7.53 0.95
C GLU A 150 -13.80 7.02 0.44
N ARG A 151 -13.77 6.39 -0.73
CA ARG A 151 -12.53 5.94 -1.39
C ARG A 151 -11.60 7.12 -1.69
N ALA A 152 -12.13 8.20 -2.28
CA ALA A 152 -11.37 9.41 -2.57
C ALA A 152 -10.83 10.06 -1.28
N GLN A 153 -11.64 10.12 -0.22
CA GLN A 153 -11.21 10.65 1.08
C GLN A 153 -10.08 9.82 1.69
N ARG A 154 -10.15 8.47 1.62
CA ARG A 154 -9.06 7.61 2.12
C ARG A 154 -7.78 7.75 1.30
N LEU A 155 -7.92 7.93 -0.01
CA LEU A 155 -6.79 8.20 -0.88
C LEU A 155 -6.07 9.50 -0.46
N GLU A 156 -6.82 10.57 -0.27
CA GLU A 156 -6.29 11.87 0.17
C GLU A 156 -5.70 11.82 1.58
N ALA A 157 -6.39 11.14 2.52
CA ALA A 157 -6.02 11.16 3.94
C ALA A 157 -4.85 10.23 4.29
N TYR A 158 -4.67 9.11 3.59
CA TYR A 158 -3.72 8.07 3.97
C TYR A 158 -2.75 7.71 2.85
N TRP A 159 -3.26 7.47 1.64
CA TRP A 159 -2.44 7.01 0.51
C TRP A 159 -1.48 8.11 0.04
N GLN A 160 -2.01 9.30 -0.25
CA GLN A 160 -1.19 10.40 -0.78
C GLN A 160 -0.07 10.82 0.20
N PRO A 161 -0.31 11.00 1.52
CA PRO A 161 0.75 11.32 2.46
C PRO A 161 1.83 10.24 2.56
N TYR A 162 1.47 8.96 2.58
CA TYR A 162 2.44 7.87 2.61
C TYR A 162 3.32 7.87 1.35
N HIS A 163 2.70 7.99 0.18
CA HIS A 163 3.40 8.01 -1.10
C HIS A 163 4.24 9.27 -1.31
N ALA A 164 3.81 10.41 -0.75
CA ALA A 164 4.60 11.65 -0.74
C ALA A 164 5.87 11.49 0.12
N GLN A 165 5.75 10.91 1.32
CA GLN A 165 6.90 10.62 2.17
C GLN A 165 7.86 9.62 1.51
N LEU A 166 7.32 8.55 0.92
CA LEU A 166 8.11 7.53 0.21
C LEU A 166 8.88 8.16 -0.97
N ARG A 167 8.19 8.94 -1.81
CA ARG A 167 8.83 9.66 -2.94
C ARG A 167 9.92 10.61 -2.45
N SER A 168 9.60 11.46 -1.47
CA SER A 168 10.54 12.44 -0.93
C SER A 168 11.81 11.79 -0.39
N GLU A 169 11.68 10.63 0.26
CA GLU A 169 12.83 9.93 0.83
C GLU A 169 13.67 9.24 -0.24
N LEU A 170 13.05 8.62 -1.25
CA LEU A 170 13.79 8.06 -2.40
C LEU A 170 14.57 9.14 -3.14
N ASP A 171 13.95 10.28 -3.41
CA ASP A 171 14.58 11.40 -4.12
C ASP A 171 15.76 11.94 -3.33
N ARG A 172 15.61 12.08 -2.00
CA ARG A 172 16.69 12.51 -1.10
C ARG A 172 17.86 11.54 -1.09
N ILE A 173 17.59 10.25 -0.85
CA ILE A 173 18.64 9.22 -0.78
C ILE A 173 19.39 9.16 -2.11
N LYS A 174 18.66 9.18 -3.24
CA LYS A 174 19.27 9.21 -4.57
C LYS A 174 20.11 10.47 -4.80
N ALA A 175 19.66 11.65 -4.36
CA ALA A 175 20.44 12.87 -4.49
C ALA A 175 21.75 12.83 -3.69
N GLU A 176 21.75 12.20 -2.50
CA GLU A 176 22.94 12.09 -1.65
C GLU A 176 23.90 10.98 -2.08
N HIS A 177 23.38 9.89 -2.64
CA HIS A 177 24.15 8.67 -2.91
C HIS A 177 24.27 8.29 -4.38
N GLY A 178 23.56 8.96 -5.30
CA GLY A 178 23.53 8.63 -6.73
C GLY A 178 22.69 7.39 -7.10
N ALA A 179 22.38 6.52 -6.13
CA ALA A 179 21.53 5.36 -6.27
C ALA A 179 20.81 5.03 -4.96
N VAL A 180 19.66 4.35 -5.04
CA VAL A 180 18.89 3.91 -3.87
C VAL A 180 18.31 2.51 -4.06
N LEU A 181 18.37 1.71 -3.01
CA LEU A 181 17.64 0.46 -2.88
C LEU A 181 16.34 0.72 -2.11
N LEU A 182 15.21 0.47 -2.75
CA LEU A 182 13.90 0.36 -2.12
C LEU A 182 13.63 -1.11 -1.82
N TRP A 183 13.60 -1.46 -0.54
CA TRP A 183 13.23 -2.78 -0.07
C TRP A 183 11.79 -2.75 0.46
N GLU A 184 10.85 -3.32 -0.31
CA GLU A 184 9.45 -3.47 0.05
C GLU A 184 9.30 -4.75 0.89
N ALA A 185 9.11 -4.60 2.20
CA ALA A 185 8.93 -5.70 3.13
C ALA A 185 7.45 -6.04 3.28
N HIS A 186 7.09 -7.28 2.96
CA HIS A 186 5.73 -7.80 3.03
C HIS A 186 5.72 -9.19 3.66
N SER A 187 4.56 -9.57 4.20
CA SER A 187 4.32 -10.91 4.69
C SER A 187 2.91 -11.40 4.35
N ILE A 188 2.72 -12.71 4.31
CA ILE A 188 1.42 -13.29 4.00
C ILE A 188 1.24 -14.65 4.65
N ALA A 189 0.01 -15.00 5.00
CA ALA A 189 -0.29 -16.36 5.47
C ALA A 189 0.14 -17.40 4.42
N SER A 190 0.82 -18.44 4.88
CA SER A 190 1.51 -19.43 4.04
C SER A 190 0.58 -20.28 3.18
N VAL A 191 -0.68 -20.45 3.63
CA VAL A 191 -1.72 -21.21 2.93
C VAL A 191 -2.98 -20.36 2.78
N LEU A 192 -3.26 -19.98 1.52
CA LEU A 192 -4.42 -19.18 1.12
C LEU A 192 -5.10 -19.83 -0.10
N PRO A 193 -5.93 -20.88 0.10
CA PRO A 193 -6.50 -21.67 -1.00
C PRO A 193 -7.36 -20.88 -2.00
N ARG A 194 -7.93 -19.75 -1.54
CA ARG A 194 -8.68 -18.82 -2.40
C ARG A 194 -7.80 -18.13 -3.44
N LEU A 195 -6.53 -17.88 -3.10
CA LEU A 195 -5.60 -17.12 -3.94
C LEU A 195 -4.59 -18.04 -4.64
N PHE A 196 -4.13 -19.10 -3.96
CA PHE A 196 -3.04 -19.94 -4.40
C PHE A 196 -3.26 -21.40 -4.04
N GLU A 197 -2.78 -22.29 -4.90
CA GLU A 197 -2.71 -23.72 -4.60
C GLU A 197 -1.52 -24.04 -3.68
N GLY A 198 -1.77 -24.82 -2.64
CA GLY A 198 -0.76 -25.32 -1.71
C GLY A 198 -0.13 -24.26 -0.81
N LYS A 199 0.97 -24.62 -0.16
CA LYS A 199 1.80 -23.69 0.62
C LYS A 199 2.60 -22.80 -0.35
N LEU A 200 2.66 -21.51 -0.08
CA LEU A 200 3.55 -20.58 -0.76
C LEU A 200 5.02 -20.91 -0.45
N PRO A 201 5.97 -20.59 -1.36
CA PRO A 201 7.37 -20.53 -1.00
C PRO A 201 7.57 -19.60 0.21
N ASP A 202 8.50 -19.93 1.09
CA ASP A 202 8.71 -19.18 2.34
C ASP A 202 9.20 -17.75 2.06
N LEU A 203 10.04 -17.57 1.05
CA LEU A 203 10.60 -16.27 0.64
C LEU A 203 10.31 -16.01 -0.85
N ASN A 204 9.47 -15.03 -1.17
CA ASN A 204 9.13 -14.69 -2.56
C ASN A 204 9.67 -13.32 -2.94
N ILE A 205 10.61 -13.28 -3.87
CA ILE A 205 11.24 -12.05 -4.35
C ILE A 205 10.49 -11.54 -5.58
N GLY A 206 10.06 -10.27 -5.56
CA GLY A 206 9.41 -9.60 -6.66
C GLY A 206 10.19 -8.38 -7.16
N THR A 207 10.49 -8.33 -8.46
CA THR A 207 11.20 -7.21 -9.11
C THR A 207 10.51 -6.75 -10.41
N SER A 208 9.20 -6.96 -10.51
CA SER A 208 8.38 -6.73 -11.70
C SER A 208 8.95 -7.44 -12.93
N ASP A 209 9.21 -8.75 -12.81
CA ASP A 209 9.86 -9.55 -13.87
C ASP A 209 11.22 -8.97 -14.32
N GLY A 210 11.96 -8.36 -13.38
CA GLY A 210 13.26 -7.73 -13.63
C GLY A 210 13.19 -6.25 -14.04
N ALA A 211 12.00 -5.67 -14.25
CA ALA A 211 11.87 -4.28 -14.67
C ALA A 211 12.18 -3.26 -13.54
N ALA A 212 12.03 -3.64 -12.27
CA ALA A 212 12.15 -2.73 -11.13
C ALA A 212 13.54 -2.68 -10.50
N CYS A 213 14.44 -3.61 -10.84
CA CYS A 213 15.76 -3.75 -10.22
C CYS A 213 16.82 -4.14 -11.25
N ALA A 214 18.05 -3.66 -11.08
CA ALA A 214 19.13 -4.09 -11.97
C ALA A 214 19.48 -5.59 -11.76
N PRO A 215 19.89 -6.31 -12.83
CA PRO A 215 20.08 -7.76 -12.76
C PRO A 215 21.14 -8.24 -11.76
N ASP A 216 22.24 -7.51 -11.60
CA ASP A 216 23.33 -7.82 -10.65
C ASP A 216 22.93 -7.63 -9.18
N ILE A 217 22.05 -6.68 -8.88
CA ILE A 217 21.48 -6.50 -7.54
C ILE A 217 20.56 -7.70 -7.21
N LEU A 218 19.69 -8.09 -8.16
CA LEU A 218 18.85 -9.28 -7.99
C LEU A 218 19.69 -10.55 -7.87
N ALA A 219 20.74 -10.71 -8.69
CA ALA A 219 21.64 -11.84 -8.62
C ALA A 219 22.35 -11.93 -7.25
N ALA A 220 22.68 -10.80 -6.62
CA ALA A 220 23.26 -10.80 -5.28
C ALA A 220 22.28 -11.31 -4.21
N VAL A 221 20.98 -11.01 -4.34
CA VAL A 221 19.92 -11.58 -3.49
C VAL A 221 19.78 -13.08 -3.74
N GLN A 222 19.73 -13.51 -5.00
CA GLN A 222 19.61 -14.92 -5.38
C GLN A 222 20.78 -15.75 -4.84
N ALA A 223 22.02 -15.21 -4.89
CA ALA A 223 23.17 -15.88 -4.32
C ALA A 223 23.03 -16.15 -2.81
N GLN A 224 22.37 -15.26 -2.05
CA GLN A 224 22.09 -15.54 -0.63
C GLN A 224 21.03 -16.63 -0.46
N LEU A 225 20.00 -16.62 -1.31
CA LEU A 225 18.94 -17.64 -1.32
C LEU A 225 19.45 -19.03 -1.73
N ASP A 226 20.42 -19.12 -2.65
CA ASP A 226 21.04 -20.39 -3.05
C ASP A 226 21.77 -21.08 -1.88
N HIS A 227 22.24 -20.31 -0.91
CA HIS A 227 22.86 -20.82 0.30
C HIS A 227 21.87 -21.16 1.43
N CYS A 228 20.61 -20.75 1.28
CA CYS A 228 19.56 -20.96 2.25
C CYS A 228 18.89 -22.32 2.03
N LYS A 229 19.16 -23.28 2.93
CA LYS A 229 18.61 -24.65 2.84
C LYS A 229 17.30 -24.84 3.61
N ASP A 230 17.03 -23.99 4.59
CA ASP A 230 15.92 -24.16 5.53
C ASP A 230 14.62 -23.50 5.06
N TYR A 231 14.68 -22.67 4.01
CA TYR A 231 13.54 -21.94 3.46
C TYR A 231 13.41 -22.19 1.97
N THR A 232 12.18 -22.46 1.52
CA THR A 232 11.84 -22.47 0.10
C THR A 232 11.73 -21.05 -0.44
N TRP A 233 12.05 -20.85 -1.71
CA TRP A 233 12.00 -19.51 -2.29
C TRP A 233 11.63 -19.51 -3.77
N ALA A 234 11.15 -18.37 -4.24
CA ALA A 234 10.86 -18.11 -5.64
C ALA A 234 11.20 -16.67 -6.01
N VAL A 235 11.56 -16.44 -7.27
CA VAL A 235 11.83 -15.11 -7.83
C VAL A 235 10.85 -14.85 -8.96
N ASN A 236 10.12 -13.74 -8.87
CA ASN A 236 9.08 -13.34 -9.82
C ASN A 236 8.06 -14.46 -10.12
N GLY A 237 7.78 -15.29 -9.12
CA GLY A 237 6.78 -16.35 -9.20
C GLY A 237 5.37 -15.77 -9.05
N ARG A 238 4.68 -16.18 -7.98
CA ARG A 238 3.33 -15.67 -7.64
C ARG A 238 3.36 -14.19 -7.26
N PHE A 239 4.43 -13.77 -6.58
CA PHE A 239 4.66 -12.38 -6.17
C PHE A 239 5.73 -11.76 -7.06
N LYS A 240 5.31 -10.83 -7.91
CA LYS A 240 6.19 -10.09 -8.82
C LYS A 240 6.46 -8.67 -8.37
N GLY A 241 5.97 -8.26 -7.20
CA GLY A 241 5.99 -6.86 -6.74
C GLY A 241 4.63 -6.18 -6.91
N GLY A 242 4.23 -5.44 -5.89
CA GLY A 242 3.01 -4.64 -5.86
C GLY A 242 3.16 -3.30 -6.58
N TYR A 243 2.25 -2.36 -6.28
CA TYR A 243 2.27 -1.04 -6.90
C TYR A 243 3.57 -0.29 -6.60
N ILE A 244 4.04 -0.31 -5.35
CA ILE A 244 5.22 0.46 -4.95
C ILE A 244 6.46 -0.03 -5.70
N THR A 245 6.69 -1.35 -5.74
CA THR A 245 7.82 -1.92 -6.49
C THR A 245 7.79 -1.52 -7.96
N ARG A 246 6.63 -1.61 -8.60
CA ARG A 246 6.44 -1.33 -10.04
C ARG A 246 6.53 0.15 -10.37
N HIS A 247 5.96 1.00 -9.52
CA HIS A 247 5.84 2.43 -9.76
C HIS A 247 7.12 3.19 -9.43
N TYR A 248 7.84 2.77 -8.37
CA TYR A 248 9.04 3.46 -7.92
C TYR A 248 10.33 2.83 -8.45
N GLY A 249 10.35 1.54 -8.76
CA GLY A 249 11.49 0.90 -9.39
C GLY A 249 11.77 1.47 -10.78
N SER A 250 12.91 2.14 -10.94
CA SER A 250 13.41 2.64 -12.21
C SER A 250 14.93 2.44 -12.25
N PRO A 251 15.42 1.25 -12.68
CA PRO A 251 16.85 0.98 -12.75
C PRO A 251 17.62 1.93 -13.66
N ALA A 252 16.99 2.46 -14.71
CA ALA A 252 17.57 3.48 -15.58
C ALA A 252 17.87 4.79 -14.84
N ASP A 253 17.10 5.06 -13.77
CA ASP A 253 17.25 6.23 -12.90
C ASP A 253 17.95 5.87 -11.57
N ASN A 254 18.63 4.73 -11.48
CA ASN A 254 19.30 4.25 -10.26
C ASN A 254 18.37 4.14 -9.02
N VAL A 255 17.07 3.87 -9.24
CA VAL A 255 16.13 3.49 -8.19
C VAL A 255 15.83 2.01 -8.36
N HIS A 256 16.34 1.17 -7.45
CA HIS A 256 16.20 -0.28 -7.56
C HIS A 256 15.21 -0.76 -6.50
N ALA A 257 14.09 -1.35 -6.91
CA ALA A 257 13.07 -1.83 -6.00
C ALA A 257 12.98 -3.35 -6.00
N ILE A 258 12.98 -3.93 -4.81
CA ILE A 258 12.80 -5.36 -4.55
C ILE A 258 11.70 -5.52 -3.51
N GLN A 259 10.69 -6.34 -3.79
CA GLN A 259 9.74 -6.81 -2.80
C GLN A 259 10.17 -8.17 -2.26
N LEU A 260 10.12 -8.34 -0.95
CA LEU A 260 10.08 -9.65 -0.31
C LEU A 260 8.68 -9.87 0.24
N GLU A 261 7.97 -10.86 -0.29
CA GLU A 261 6.77 -11.43 0.34
C GLU A 261 7.17 -12.70 1.09
N MET A 262 7.13 -12.63 2.42
CA MET A 262 7.53 -13.72 3.31
C MET A 262 6.32 -14.45 3.89
N CYS A 263 6.36 -15.79 3.96
CA CYS A 263 5.34 -16.54 4.69
C CYS A 263 5.37 -16.16 6.18
N GLN A 264 4.21 -15.81 6.77
CA GLN A 264 4.10 -15.46 8.18
C GLN A 264 4.56 -16.60 9.11
N SER A 265 4.31 -17.85 8.73
CA SER A 265 4.80 -19.05 9.42
C SER A 265 6.32 -19.16 9.56
N THR A 266 7.12 -18.27 8.96
CA THR A 266 8.58 -18.23 9.20
C THR A 266 8.96 -17.44 10.47
N TYR A 267 8.03 -16.69 11.07
CA TYR A 267 8.34 -15.80 12.20
C TYR A 267 7.18 -15.52 13.18
N MET A 268 5.96 -15.97 12.89
CA MET A 268 4.78 -15.73 13.73
C MET A 268 3.70 -16.82 13.57
N ASP A 269 2.75 -16.83 14.49
CA ASP A 269 1.53 -17.63 14.38
C ASP A 269 0.55 -16.98 13.39
N GLU A 270 0.10 -17.72 12.37
CA GLU A 270 -0.78 -17.20 11.28
C GLU A 270 -2.26 -17.07 11.68
N THR A 271 -2.56 -17.26 12.97
CA THR A 271 -3.92 -17.21 13.54
C THR A 271 -3.99 -16.18 14.66
N TYR A 272 -5.13 -15.48 14.77
CA TYR A 272 -5.38 -14.55 15.86
C TYR A 272 -5.10 -15.20 17.24
N PRO A 273 -4.33 -14.57 18.15
CA PRO A 273 -3.97 -13.15 18.17
C PRO A 273 -2.64 -12.79 17.47
N TYR A 274 -2.19 -13.59 16.49
CA TYR A 274 -1.02 -13.30 15.65
C TYR A 274 0.28 -13.18 16.45
N GLY A 275 0.57 -14.18 17.28
CA GLY A 275 1.74 -14.15 18.18
C GLY A 275 3.07 -14.13 17.43
N TYR A 276 3.99 -13.25 17.81
CA TYR A 276 5.37 -13.31 17.32
C TYR A 276 6.06 -14.58 17.85
N ARG A 277 6.88 -15.21 17.01
CA ARG A 277 7.56 -16.47 17.33
C ARG A 277 9.07 -16.29 17.23
N PRO A 278 9.75 -15.88 18.34
CA PRO A 278 11.19 -15.69 18.35
C PRO A 278 11.97 -16.92 17.87
N ASP A 279 11.53 -18.12 18.24
CA ASP A 279 12.15 -19.38 17.83
C ASP A 279 12.15 -19.62 16.30
N LEU A 280 11.20 -19.02 15.59
CA LEU A 280 11.14 -19.03 14.13
C LEU A 280 11.87 -17.80 13.56
N ALA A 281 11.60 -16.63 14.13
CA ALA A 281 12.10 -15.35 13.65
C ALA A 281 13.63 -15.25 13.73
N ASP A 282 14.24 -15.73 14.82
CA ASP A 282 15.69 -15.72 15.02
C ASP A 282 16.44 -16.51 13.93
N ARG A 283 15.74 -17.43 13.24
CA ARG A 283 16.29 -18.21 12.12
C ARG A 283 16.14 -17.51 10.79
N VAL A 284 15.04 -16.78 10.56
CA VAL A 284 14.78 -16.11 9.28
C VAL A 284 15.44 -14.73 9.19
N ILE A 285 15.60 -14.02 10.32
CA ILE A 285 16.20 -12.67 10.38
C ILE A 285 17.58 -12.63 9.70
N PRO A 286 18.54 -13.53 10.01
CA PRO A 286 19.86 -13.49 9.37
C PRO A 286 19.81 -13.69 7.85
N VAL A 287 18.83 -14.47 7.37
CA VAL A 287 18.62 -14.72 5.93
C VAL A 287 18.08 -13.46 5.24
N VAL A 288 17.10 -12.80 5.84
CA VAL A 288 16.56 -11.54 5.31
C VAL A 288 17.62 -10.45 5.34
N GLN A 289 18.35 -10.33 6.44
CA GLN A 289 19.43 -9.36 6.58
C GLN A 289 20.51 -9.58 5.51
N SER A 290 20.96 -10.81 5.27
CA SER A 290 22.01 -11.08 4.28
C SER A 290 21.56 -10.71 2.85
N MET A 291 20.29 -10.95 2.50
CA MET A 291 19.73 -10.53 1.21
C MET A 291 19.75 -9.00 1.07
N VAL A 292 19.30 -8.27 2.09
CA VAL A 292 19.28 -6.80 2.10
C VAL A 292 20.71 -6.25 2.00
N GLU A 293 21.66 -6.80 2.77
CA GLU A 293 23.07 -6.40 2.74
C GLU A 293 23.72 -6.65 1.38
N ALA A 294 23.44 -7.80 0.75
CA ALA A 294 23.95 -8.15 -0.56
C ALA A 294 23.44 -7.19 -1.65
N ALA A 295 22.14 -6.91 -1.65
CA ALA A 295 21.53 -5.93 -2.56
C ALA A 295 22.07 -4.51 -2.32
N LEU A 296 22.20 -4.11 -1.05
CA LEU A 296 22.73 -2.81 -0.66
C LEU A 296 24.19 -2.64 -1.10
N LYS A 297 25.01 -3.69 -0.97
CA LYS A 297 26.40 -3.69 -1.44
C LYS A 297 26.49 -3.40 -2.94
N GLN A 298 25.65 -4.05 -3.76
CA GLN A 298 25.63 -3.80 -5.20
C GLN A 298 25.09 -2.40 -5.55
N THR A 299 24.10 -1.92 -4.80
CA THR A 299 23.58 -0.55 -4.93
C THR A 299 24.67 0.49 -4.65
N ARG A 300 25.48 0.29 -3.61
CA ARG A 300 26.64 1.15 -3.30
C ARG A 300 27.73 1.11 -4.37
N ALA A 301 27.83 0.03 -5.16
CA ALA A 301 28.81 -0.04 -6.24
C ALA A 301 28.46 0.86 -7.44
N ARG A 302 27.20 1.31 -7.55
CA ARG A 302 26.69 2.19 -8.62
C ARG A 302 26.97 3.67 -8.41
N GLN A 303 27.58 4.02 -7.29
CA GLN A 303 27.94 5.39 -6.92
C GLN A 303 29.15 5.93 -7.71
N ARG A 304 29.49 5.30 -8.85
CA ARG A 304 30.70 5.58 -9.63
C ARG A 304 30.35 6.13 -11.01
#